data_AF-A0A8S1RNS7-F1
#
_entry.id   AF-A0A8S1RNS7-F1
#
_cell.length_a   1.000
_cell.length_b   1.000
_cell.length_c   1.000
_cell.angle_alpha   90.00
_cell.angle_beta   90.00
_cell.angle_gamma   90.00
#
_symmetry.space_group_name_H-M   'P 1'
#
loop_
_entity.id
_entity.type
_entity.pdbx_description
1 polymer ?
#
loop_
_entity_poly.entity_id
_entity_poly.type
_entity_poly.pdbx_seq_one_letter_code
_entity_poly.pdbx_strand_id
1 'polypeptide(L)'
;MINISFSRSSQNEILMIKFLNNSFIYSNEGYPQIETEVSCLIPKVIFLNEDTIAQVQLATNSNFYMLYFIGAMCGGSVLLGGVEVFFNLLDTLQMLSYLKYLNTQFPYNLSTYFQLFGFAQFNFIQKFFDFSGFIDQIFNTQELKQIPTKIANDGITSLFVINAATIITVWISLFFIFAIAKVIQSTQIALQNNQPLKVTKKVIIQTIPKILQLIKFKFFSESQTEGSWLVKVGVYYLTIKYIINRLCFTIVSEFFYSGILRAHIATAYDFTFSVVLQLYALELNSSNMFIRLSSLLACVASAIYLFSIYFVIALSQMKKYALNNKAIQTKYGSIFDGIKIKQFSKYLNTILLIKKLIFMILLIFAYEFPIFQTVSITFLSISMSLFYILFNPLEDKLEYFKQLFSEVTQVQLGYFPYEIQEYFGWACIFLEVPFQKVQAISRLAKSIL
;
A
#
# COMPACT_ATOMS: atom_id res chain seq x y z
N MET A 1 -10.69 11.61 -41.17
CA MET A 1 -10.44 10.47 -40.26
C MET A 1 -9.70 9.42 -41.08
N ILE A 2 -8.47 9.07 -40.71
CA ILE A 2 -7.67 8.05 -41.40
C ILE A 2 -7.73 6.79 -40.54
N ASN A 3 -8.24 5.68 -41.08
CA ASN A 3 -8.24 4.38 -40.42
C ASN A 3 -7.06 3.55 -40.92
N ILE A 4 -6.19 3.14 -40.00
CA ILE A 4 -5.01 2.33 -40.30
C ILE A 4 -5.21 0.99 -39.59
N SER A 5 -5.16 -0.10 -40.35
CA SER A 5 -5.26 -1.47 -39.84
C SER A 5 -3.97 -2.24 -40.07
N PHE A 6 -3.53 -3.00 -39.07
CA PHE A 6 -2.33 -3.83 -39.13
C PHE A 6 -2.71 -5.31 -39.07
N SER A 7 -2.10 -6.13 -39.93
CA SER A 7 -2.34 -7.57 -40.00
C SER A 7 -1.41 -8.39 -39.10
N ARG A 8 -0.52 -7.74 -38.36
CA ARG A 8 0.47 -8.34 -37.46
C ARG A 8 0.69 -7.45 -36.25
N SER A 9 1.11 -8.05 -35.13
CA SER A 9 1.60 -7.27 -34.00
C SER A 9 2.83 -6.48 -34.43
N SER A 10 2.82 -5.18 -34.14
CA SER A 10 3.99 -4.34 -34.37
C SER A 10 4.20 -3.44 -33.17
N GLN A 11 5.41 -3.54 -32.62
CA GLN A 11 5.78 -2.90 -31.35
C GLN A 11 6.72 -1.71 -31.55
N ASN A 12 7.24 -1.45 -32.75
CA ASN A 12 8.24 -0.40 -33.02
C ASN A 12 7.90 0.48 -34.24
N GLU A 13 6.63 0.59 -34.62
CA GLU A 13 6.22 1.43 -35.73
C GLU A 13 6.02 2.87 -35.29
N ILE A 14 6.70 3.78 -35.98
CA ILE A 14 6.56 5.23 -35.82
C ILE A 14 5.78 5.71 -37.03
N LEU A 15 4.57 6.22 -36.80
CA LEU A 15 3.80 6.84 -37.86
C LEU A 15 4.21 8.31 -37.98
N MET A 16 4.92 8.65 -39.04
CA MET A 16 5.25 10.03 -39.38
C MET A 16 4.16 10.58 -40.28
N ILE A 17 3.38 11.55 -39.79
CA ILE A 17 2.49 12.32 -40.66
C ILE A 17 3.27 13.53 -41.15
N LYS A 18 3.43 13.64 -42.47
CA LYS A 18 3.94 14.84 -43.12
C LYS A 18 2.77 15.63 -43.68
N PHE A 19 2.59 16.85 -43.19
CA PHE A 19 1.68 17.81 -43.79
C PHE A 19 2.47 18.66 -44.78
N LEU A 20 2.07 18.63 -46.05
CA LEU A 20 2.59 19.56 -47.04
C LEU A 20 2.05 20.94 -46.71
N ASN A 21 2.95 21.85 -46.37
CA ASN A 21 2.61 23.24 -46.09
C ASN A 21 3.24 24.11 -47.18
N ASN A 22 2.41 24.83 -47.94
CA ASN A 22 2.90 25.77 -48.96
C ASN A 22 2.74 27.23 -48.50
N SER A 23 2.57 27.47 -47.20
CA SER A 23 2.43 28.83 -46.66
C SER A 23 3.78 29.52 -46.47
N PHE A 24 3.82 30.81 -46.80
CA PHE A 24 4.97 31.66 -46.53
C PHE A 24 4.95 32.08 -45.07
N ILE A 25 6.00 31.73 -44.33
CA ILE A 25 6.21 32.17 -42.96
C ILE A 25 7.27 33.25 -42.99
N TYR A 26 6.97 34.44 -42.46
CA TYR A 26 7.94 35.52 -42.39
C TYR A 26 8.71 35.41 -41.07
N SER A 27 10.03 35.41 -41.15
CA SER A 27 10.88 35.52 -39.95
C SER A 27 10.63 36.85 -39.23
N ASN A 28 11.04 36.96 -37.96
CA ASN A 28 10.99 38.22 -37.21
C ASN A 28 11.77 39.37 -37.89
N GLU A 29 12.65 39.06 -38.84
CA GLU A 29 13.42 40.01 -39.66
C GLU A 29 12.77 40.30 -41.03
N GLY A 30 11.59 39.74 -41.32
CA GLY A 30 10.82 40.02 -42.53
C GLY A 30 11.16 39.16 -43.75
N TYR A 31 12.11 38.24 -43.65
CA TYR A 31 12.44 37.33 -44.76
C TYR A 31 11.40 36.21 -44.90
N PRO A 32 10.92 35.93 -46.13
CA PRO A 32 10.01 34.82 -46.38
C PRO A 32 10.76 33.49 -46.31
N GLN A 33 10.31 32.60 -45.43
CA GLN A 33 10.73 31.21 -45.35
C GLN A 33 9.57 30.33 -45.85
N ILE A 34 9.90 29.37 -46.71
CA ILE A 34 8.97 28.35 -47.18
C ILE A 34 9.25 27.09 -46.37
N GLU A 35 8.43 26.81 -45.36
CA GLU A 35 8.43 25.51 -44.71
C GLU A 35 7.58 24.55 -45.54
N THR A 36 8.21 23.79 -46.44
CA THR A 36 7.53 22.88 -47.37
C THR A 36 6.86 21.69 -46.67
N GLU A 37 7.31 21.33 -45.46
CA GLU A 37 6.82 20.17 -44.73
C GLU A 37 6.77 20.45 -43.22
N VAL A 38 5.62 20.22 -42.62
CA VAL A 38 5.48 20.11 -41.16
C VAL A 38 5.28 18.64 -40.82
N SER A 39 6.25 18.02 -40.16
CA SER A 39 6.15 16.63 -39.72
C SER A 39 5.71 16.56 -38.26
N CYS A 40 4.68 15.77 -37.98
CA CYS A 40 4.31 15.38 -36.63
C CYS A 40 4.56 13.89 -36.45
N LEU A 41 5.27 13.53 -35.39
CA LEU A 41 5.45 12.15 -34.97
C LEU A 41 4.25 11.74 -34.13
N ILE A 42 3.47 10.77 -34.58
CA ILE A 42 2.45 10.18 -33.72
C ILE A 42 3.15 9.39 -32.61
N PRO A 43 2.71 9.51 -31.34
CA PRO A 43 3.22 8.69 -30.26
C PRO A 43 3.15 7.21 -30.64
N LYS A 44 4.19 6.46 -30.31
CA LYS A 44 4.33 5.03 -30.55
C LYS A 44 3.04 4.26 -30.15
N VAL A 45 2.39 3.63 -31.12
CA VAL A 45 1.16 2.85 -30.90
C VAL A 45 1.52 1.37 -30.87
N ILE A 46 1.12 0.67 -29.80
CA ILE A 46 1.33 -0.78 -29.65
C ILE A 46 0.08 -1.48 -30.17
N PHE A 47 0.21 -2.26 -31.25
CA PHE A 47 -0.87 -3.11 -31.76
C PHE A 47 -0.71 -4.53 -31.21
N LEU A 48 -1.70 -4.98 -30.43
CA LEU A 48 -1.75 -6.32 -29.83
C LEU A 48 -2.69 -7.22 -30.64
N ASN A 49 -2.31 -8.47 -30.84
CA ASN A 49 -3.17 -9.48 -31.45
C ASN A 49 -4.31 -9.87 -30.49
N GLU A 50 -5.48 -10.22 -31.02
CA GLU A 50 -6.66 -10.65 -30.24
C GLU A 50 -6.34 -11.86 -29.36
N ASP A 51 -5.52 -12.81 -29.84
CA ASP A 51 -5.07 -13.97 -29.04
C ASP A 51 -4.25 -13.55 -27.82
N THR A 52 -3.36 -12.57 -27.98
CA THR A 52 -2.54 -12.03 -26.88
C THR A 52 -3.43 -11.30 -25.88
N ILE A 53 -4.41 -10.54 -26.35
CA ILE A 53 -5.40 -9.88 -25.49
C ILE A 53 -6.21 -10.92 -24.70
N ALA A 54 -6.67 -11.98 -25.36
CA ALA A 54 -7.43 -13.05 -24.71
C ALA A 54 -6.62 -13.81 -23.65
N GLN A 55 -5.35 -14.12 -23.93
CA GLN A 55 -4.44 -14.74 -22.95
C GLN A 55 -4.20 -13.84 -21.74
N VAL A 56 -3.99 -12.53 -21.97
CA VAL A 56 -3.83 -11.56 -20.88
C VAL A 56 -5.12 -11.37 -20.09
N GLN A 57 -6.29 -11.42 -20.73
CA GLN A 57 -7.57 -11.35 -20.02
C GLN A 57 -7.80 -12.59 -19.13
N LEU A 58 -7.47 -13.80 -19.62
CA LEU A 58 -7.53 -15.02 -18.81
C LEU A 58 -6.59 -14.94 -17.60
N ALA A 59 -5.37 -14.43 -17.80
CA ALA A 59 -4.43 -14.13 -16.73
C ALA A 59 -4.99 -13.16 -15.69
N THR A 60 -5.57 -12.07 -16.19
CA THR A 60 -6.11 -10.96 -15.40
C THR A 60 -7.27 -11.44 -14.53
N ASN A 61 -8.16 -12.26 -15.09
CA ASN A 61 -9.26 -12.87 -14.36
C ASN A 61 -8.75 -13.82 -13.26
N SER A 62 -7.70 -14.60 -13.53
CA SER A 62 -7.04 -15.43 -12.51
C SER A 62 -6.44 -14.58 -11.38
N ASN A 63 -5.81 -13.45 -11.72
CA ASN A 63 -5.25 -12.52 -10.74
C ASN A 63 -6.32 -11.86 -9.88
N PHE A 64 -7.51 -11.57 -10.41
CA PHE A 64 -8.64 -11.08 -9.62
C PHE A 64 -9.07 -12.07 -8.52
N TYR A 65 -9.12 -13.37 -8.81
CA TYR A 65 -9.41 -14.38 -7.79
C TYR A 65 -8.30 -14.50 -6.75
N MET A 66 -7.04 -14.41 -7.18
CA MET A 66 -5.89 -14.35 -6.27
C MET A 66 -5.98 -13.14 -5.33
N LEU A 67 -6.47 -12.02 -5.83
CA LEU A 67 -6.71 -10.80 -5.08
C LEU A 67 -7.76 -10.96 -3.98
N TYR A 68 -8.92 -11.56 -4.30
CA TYR A 68 -9.93 -11.90 -3.29
C TYR A 68 -9.39 -12.89 -2.27
N PHE A 69 -8.59 -13.86 -2.72
CA PHE A 69 -7.94 -14.82 -1.84
C PHE A 69 -6.93 -14.15 -0.90
N ILE A 70 -6.09 -13.25 -1.42
CA ILE A 70 -5.17 -12.44 -0.60
C ILE A 70 -5.98 -11.60 0.38
N GLY A 71 -7.03 -10.89 -0.07
CA GLY A 71 -7.91 -10.13 0.81
C GLY A 71 -8.55 -10.96 1.92
N ALA A 72 -9.01 -12.17 1.60
CA ALA A 72 -9.55 -13.12 2.59
C ALA A 72 -8.48 -13.61 3.57
N MET A 73 -7.27 -13.91 3.08
CA MET A 73 -6.12 -14.27 3.91
C MET A 73 -5.66 -13.10 4.78
N CYS A 74 -5.74 -11.87 4.29
CA CYS A 74 -5.47 -10.65 5.05
C CYS A 74 -6.48 -10.52 6.20
N GLY A 75 -7.78 -10.63 5.91
CA GLY A 75 -8.82 -10.65 6.94
C GLY A 75 -8.64 -11.78 7.96
N GLY A 76 -8.30 -12.99 7.49
CA GLY A 76 -7.99 -14.14 8.34
C GLY A 76 -6.74 -13.92 9.20
N SER A 77 -5.69 -13.32 8.66
CA SER A 77 -4.45 -13.05 9.39
C SER A 77 -4.65 -12.05 10.51
N VAL A 78 -5.49 -11.03 10.31
CA VAL A 78 -5.86 -10.08 11.36
C VAL A 78 -6.62 -10.79 12.48
N LEU A 79 -7.54 -11.70 12.15
CA LEU A 79 -8.29 -12.49 13.12
C LEU A 79 -7.44 -13.55 13.84
N LEU A 80 -6.40 -14.07 13.21
CA LEU A 80 -5.54 -15.11 13.78
C LEU A 80 -4.25 -14.55 14.43
N GLY A 81 -4.11 -13.22 14.53
CA GLY A 81 -2.94 -12.58 15.13
C GLY A 81 -1.68 -12.54 14.24
N GLY A 82 -1.80 -12.87 12.95
CA GLY A 82 -0.76 -12.77 11.92
C GLY A 82 -0.66 -11.38 11.27
N VAL A 83 -0.97 -10.32 12.01
CA VAL A 83 -1.06 -8.93 11.52
C VAL A 83 0.25 -8.44 10.87
N GLU A 84 1.39 -8.97 11.30
CA GLU A 84 2.72 -8.65 10.73
C GLU A 84 2.85 -9.08 9.27
N VAL A 85 2.40 -10.30 8.94
CA VAL A 85 2.49 -10.85 7.58
C VAL A 85 1.66 -10.00 6.63
N PHE A 86 0.51 -9.52 7.09
CA PHE A 86 -0.34 -8.60 6.35
C PHE A 86 0.38 -7.28 6.04
N PHE A 87 0.90 -6.60 7.05
CA PHE A 87 1.55 -5.30 6.83
C PHE A 87 2.82 -5.42 5.97
N ASN A 88 3.59 -6.49 6.13
CA ASN A 88 4.75 -6.75 5.27
C ASN A 88 4.34 -7.04 3.82
N LEU A 89 3.23 -7.76 3.60
CA LEU A 89 2.69 -7.97 2.26
C LEU A 89 2.18 -6.66 1.67
N LEU A 90 1.39 -5.90 2.41
CA LEU A 90 0.87 -4.61 1.98
C LEU A 90 2.01 -3.67 1.58
N ASP A 91 3.08 -3.60 2.37
CA ASP A 91 4.23 -2.75 2.07
C ASP A 91 4.93 -3.13 0.75
N THR A 92 5.06 -4.44 0.48
CA THR A 92 5.61 -4.95 -0.78
C THR A 92 4.72 -4.58 -1.96
N LEU A 93 3.41 -4.79 -1.82
CA LEU A 93 2.42 -4.49 -2.86
C LEU A 93 2.33 -2.99 -3.14
N GLN A 94 2.42 -2.16 -2.10
CA GLN A 94 2.45 -0.71 -2.25
C GLN A 94 3.67 -0.28 -3.06
N MET A 95 4.87 -0.73 -2.68
CA MET A 95 6.08 -0.44 -3.46
C MET A 95 5.92 -0.82 -4.94
N LEU A 96 5.46 -2.04 -5.21
CA LEU A 96 5.24 -2.53 -6.58
C LEU A 96 4.21 -1.68 -7.33
N SER A 97 3.12 -1.28 -6.67
CA SER A 97 2.07 -0.46 -7.28
C SER A 97 2.59 0.92 -7.72
N TYR A 98 3.56 1.50 -7.00
CA TYR A 98 4.14 2.80 -7.33
C TYR A 98 5.17 2.74 -8.47
N LEU A 99 5.73 1.56 -8.79
CA LEU A 99 6.63 1.41 -9.94
C LEU A 99 5.95 1.75 -11.28
N LYS A 100 4.62 1.69 -11.36
CA LYS A 100 3.86 2.10 -12.55
C LYS A 100 4.13 3.55 -12.97
N TYR A 101 4.55 4.41 -12.03
CA TYR A 101 4.84 5.82 -12.26
C TYR A 101 6.27 6.10 -12.73
N LEU A 102 7.12 5.09 -12.91
CA LEU A 102 8.36 5.26 -13.65
C LEU A 102 8.04 5.78 -15.06
N ASN A 103 8.80 6.77 -15.54
CA ASN A 103 8.57 7.38 -16.85
C ASN A 103 9.13 6.52 -17.99
N THR A 104 8.74 5.25 -18.03
CA THR A 104 9.11 4.25 -19.02
C THR A 104 7.87 3.64 -19.65
N GLN A 105 7.95 3.22 -20.91
CA GLN A 105 6.84 2.49 -21.54
C GLN A 105 6.90 1.03 -21.09
N PHE A 106 5.87 0.58 -20.37
CA PHE A 106 5.76 -0.80 -19.91
C PHE A 106 5.05 -1.67 -20.95
N PRO A 107 5.41 -2.96 -21.06
CA PRO A 107 4.63 -3.89 -21.87
C PRO A 107 3.22 -4.03 -21.31
N TYR A 108 2.26 -4.35 -22.19
CA TYR A 108 0.85 -4.44 -21.84
C TYR A 108 0.60 -5.34 -20.62
N ASN A 109 1.26 -6.51 -20.57
CA ASN A 109 1.13 -7.47 -19.47
C ASN A 109 1.49 -6.85 -18.11
N LEU A 110 2.59 -6.09 -18.06
CA LEU A 110 3.07 -5.43 -16.86
C LEU A 110 2.21 -4.21 -16.49
N SER A 111 1.71 -3.47 -17.48
CA SER A 111 0.75 -2.39 -17.25
C SER A 111 -0.54 -2.92 -16.61
N THR A 112 -1.10 -4.00 -17.15
CA THR A 112 -2.30 -4.66 -16.59
C THR A 112 -2.04 -5.21 -15.20
N TYR A 113 -0.85 -5.76 -14.95
CA TYR A 113 -0.42 -6.16 -13.61
C TYR A 113 -0.46 -4.97 -12.62
N PHE A 114 0.13 -3.83 -12.97
CA PHE A 114 0.09 -2.65 -12.10
C PHE A 114 -1.33 -2.14 -11.84
N GLN A 115 -2.22 -2.23 -12.82
CA GLN A 115 -3.63 -1.87 -12.65
C GLN A 115 -4.33 -2.80 -11.64
N LEU A 116 -4.08 -4.11 -11.71
CA LEU A 116 -4.62 -5.08 -10.76
C LEU A 116 -4.18 -4.78 -9.32
N PHE A 117 -2.89 -4.47 -9.12
CA PHE A 117 -2.35 -4.14 -7.80
C PHE A 117 -2.60 -2.70 -7.35
N GLY A 118 -3.29 -1.89 -8.15
CA GLY A 118 -3.67 -0.52 -7.80
C GLY A 118 -4.54 -0.41 -6.54
N PHE A 119 -5.17 -1.50 -6.10
CA PHE A 119 -5.90 -1.53 -4.82
C PHE A 119 -4.98 -1.32 -3.59
N ALA A 120 -3.69 -1.67 -3.68
CA ALA A 120 -2.75 -1.56 -2.57
C ALA A 120 -2.49 -0.09 -2.17
N GLN A 121 -2.71 0.84 -3.09
CA GLN A 121 -2.69 2.30 -2.86
C GLN A 121 -3.98 2.80 -2.18
N PHE A 122 -4.90 1.90 -1.83
CA PHE A 122 -6.21 2.21 -1.29
C PHE A 122 -7.08 3.12 -2.19
N ASN A 123 -6.82 3.15 -3.50
CA ASN A 123 -7.57 3.97 -4.47
C ASN A 123 -9.08 3.66 -4.49
N PHE A 124 -9.49 2.46 -4.06
CA PHE A 124 -10.91 2.10 -3.91
C PHE A 124 -11.63 3.00 -2.89
N ILE A 125 -10.93 3.50 -1.87
CA ILE A 125 -11.49 4.42 -0.87
C ILE A 125 -11.82 5.75 -1.54
N GLN A 126 -10.92 6.29 -2.38
CA GLN A 126 -11.19 7.55 -3.10
C GLN A 126 -12.41 7.43 -4.00
N LYS A 127 -12.52 6.30 -4.71
CA LYS A 127 -13.67 6.01 -5.58
C LYS A 127 -14.98 5.84 -4.80
N PHE A 128 -14.93 5.26 -3.59
CA PHE A 128 -16.12 5.05 -2.76
C PHE A 128 -16.70 6.36 -2.23
N PHE A 129 -15.84 7.34 -1.91
CA PHE A 129 -16.27 8.62 -1.33
C PHE A 129 -16.41 9.77 -2.36
N ASP A 130 -16.10 9.53 -3.64
CA ASP A 130 -16.11 10.51 -4.76
C ASP A 130 -15.62 11.91 -4.35
N PHE A 131 -14.40 11.97 -3.81
CA PHE A 131 -13.80 13.25 -3.43
C PHE A 131 -13.58 14.17 -4.63
N SER A 132 -13.41 13.62 -5.83
CA SER A 132 -13.28 14.36 -7.09
C SER A 132 -14.50 15.23 -7.37
N GLY A 133 -15.71 14.65 -7.35
CA GLY A 133 -16.95 15.39 -7.63
C GLY A 133 -17.21 16.51 -6.61
N PHE A 134 -16.85 16.31 -5.35
CA PHE A 134 -16.94 17.36 -4.33
C PHE A 134 -15.95 18.51 -4.58
N ILE A 135 -14.75 18.21 -5.06
CA ILE A 135 -13.70 19.21 -5.30
C ILE A 135 -13.97 19.99 -6.59
N ASP A 136 -14.41 19.34 -7.65
CA ASP A 136 -14.75 20.00 -8.92
C ASP A 136 -15.91 20.99 -8.75
N GLN A 137 -16.81 20.77 -7.79
CA GLN A 137 -17.86 21.72 -7.41
C GLN A 137 -17.33 22.96 -6.68
N ILE A 138 -16.21 22.83 -5.97
CA ILE A 138 -15.62 23.89 -5.14
C ILE A 138 -14.51 24.63 -5.90
N PHE A 139 -13.89 23.98 -6.88
CA PHE A 139 -12.64 24.44 -7.48
C PHE A 139 -12.45 23.97 -8.92
N ASN A 140 -11.91 24.84 -9.78
CA ASN A 140 -11.55 24.49 -11.14
C ASN A 140 -10.16 23.84 -11.17
N THR A 141 -10.12 22.51 -11.33
CA THR A 141 -8.90 21.70 -11.32
C THR A 141 -7.88 22.05 -12.42
N GLN A 142 -8.26 22.86 -13.41
CA GLN A 142 -7.37 23.39 -14.45
C GLN A 142 -6.32 24.37 -13.94
N GLU A 143 -6.53 24.98 -12.78
CA GLU A 143 -5.57 25.92 -12.15
C GLU A 143 -4.43 25.19 -11.41
N LEU A 144 -4.47 23.86 -11.29
CA LEU A 144 -3.44 23.10 -10.61
C LEU A 144 -2.15 23.02 -11.45
N LYS A 145 -1.02 23.16 -10.78
CA LYS A 145 0.29 22.92 -11.38
C LYS A 145 0.37 21.50 -11.95
N GLN A 146 0.94 21.39 -13.15
CA GLN A 146 1.10 20.11 -13.83
C GLN A 146 1.97 19.15 -13.02
N ILE A 147 1.48 17.93 -12.87
CA ILE A 147 2.16 16.80 -12.22
C ILE A 147 2.59 15.79 -13.29
N PRO A 148 3.46 14.81 -12.95
CA PRO A 148 3.82 13.72 -13.86
C PRO A 148 2.62 13.10 -14.59
N THR A 149 2.71 13.00 -15.91
CA THR A 149 1.59 12.62 -16.79
C THR A 149 0.95 11.28 -16.42
N LYS A 150 1.74 10.27 -16.07
CA LYS A 150 1.22 8.97 -15.62
C LYS A 150 0.43 9.06 -14.31
N ILE A 151 0.82 9.96 -13.41
CA ILE A 151 0.11 10.19 -12.15
C ILE A 151 -1.21 10.93 -12.44
N ALA A 152 -1.18 11.96 -13.28
CA ALA A 152 -2.37 12.70 -13.70
C ALA A 152 -3.39 11.80 -14.40
N ASN A 153 -2.95 10.89 -15.27
CA ASN A 153 -3.81 9.95 -15.99
C ASN A 153 -4.57 8.98 -15.06
N ASP A 154 -4.05 8.74 -13.86
CA ASP A 154 -4.72 7.92 -12.83
C ASP A 154 -5.77 8.72 -12.03
N GLY A 155 -6.02 9.99 -12.38
CA GLY A 155 -6.98 10.87 -11.69
C GLY A 155 -6.46 11.38 -10.34
N ILE A 156 -5.16 11.22 -10.07
CA ILE A 156 -4.54 11.74 -8.85
C ILE A 156 -4.26 13.23 -9.05
N THR A 157 -4.57 14.03 -8.02
CA THR A 157 -4.33 15.48 -8.04
C THR A 157 -3.03 15.83 -7.32
N SER A 158 -2.52 17.05 -7.49
CA SER A 158 -1.39 17.54 -6.70
C SER A 158 -1.73 17.80 -5.23
N LEU A 159 -3.02 17.81 -4.88
CA LEU A 159 -3.52 18.28 -3.60
C LEU A 159 -3.32 17.24 -2.50
N PHE A 160 -2.45 17.54 -1.54
CA PHE A 160 -2.18 16.71 -0.37
C PHE A 160 -3.45 16.29 0.38
N VAL A 161 -4.40 17.21 0.61
CA VAL A 161 -5.62 16.91 1.38
C VAL A 161 -6.45 15.80 0.72
N ILE A 162 -6.51 15.77 -0.61
CA ILE A 162 -7.26 14.76 -1.37
C ILE A 162 -6.54 13.42 -1.30
N ASN A 163 -5.24 13.42 -1.57
CA ASN A 163 -4.44 12.19 -1.59
C ASN A 163 -4.31 11.58 -0.18
N ALA A 164 -4.18 12.41 0.85
CA ALA A 164 -4.12 11.99 2.24
C ALA A 164 -5.46 11.47 2.79
N ALA A 165 -6.59 11.69 2.10
CA ALA A 165 -7.89 11.22 2.56
C ALA A 165 -7.94 9.68 2.71
N THR A 166 -7.25 8.93 1.83
CA THR A 166 -7.16 7.47 1.95
C THR A 166 -6.42 7.05 3.21
N ILE A 167 -5.30 7.71 3.49
CA ILE A 167 -4.49 7.49 4.69
C ILE A 167 -5.33 7.82 5.92
N ILE A 168 -5.94 8.99 5.97
CA ILE A 168 -6.83 9.40 7.06
C ILE A 168 -7.94 8.35 7.27
N THR A 169 -8.51 7.81 6.20
CA THR A 169 -9.53 6.75 6.29
C THR A 169 -8.96 5.47 6.92
N VAL A 170 -7.75 5.03 6.52
CA VAL A 170 -7.07 3.88 7.13
C VAL A 170 -6.86 4.13 8.63
N TRP A 171 -6.36 5.31 9.01
CA TRP A 171 -6.15 5.68 10.41
C TRP A 171 -7.46 5.73 11.21
N ILE A 172 -8.52 6.33 10.68
CA ILE A 172 -9.85 6.35 11.31
C ILE A 172 -10.36 4.92 11.50
N SER A 173 -10.19 4.04 10.52
CA SER A 173 -10.63 2.65 10.65
C SER A 173 -9.88 1.89 11.74
N LEU A 174 -8.58 2.14 11.93
CA LEU A 174 -7.81 1.59 13.05
C LEU A 174 -8.30 2.10 14.41
N PHE A 175 -8.56 3.41 14.54
CA PHE A 175 -9.17 3.96 15.76
C PHE A 175 -10.56 3.40 16.03
N PHE A 176 -11.35 3.14 14.97
CA PHE A 176 -12.66 2.52 15.09
C PHE A 176 -12.56 1.06 15.57
N ILE A 177 -11.62 0.27 15.04
CA ILE A 177 -11.33 -1.09 15.52
C ILE A 177 -10.92 -1.07 16.99
N PHE A 178 -10.06 -0.14 17.39
CA PHE A 178 -9.67 0.04 18.79
C PHE A 178 -10.88 0.39 19.69
N ALA A 179 -11.75 1.30 19.24
CA ALA A 179 -12.95 1.66 19.99
C ALA A 179 -13.88 0.45 20.19
N ILE A 180 -14.10 -0.35 19.14
CA ILE A 180 -14.87 -1.60 19.23
C ILE A 180 -14.22 -2.57 20.21
N ALA A 181 -12.92 -2.81 20.09
CA ALA A 181 -12.19 -3.73 20.98
C ALA A 181 -12.32 -3.31 22.45
N LYS A 182 -12.23 -2.00 22.74
CA LYS A 182 -12.39 -1.44 24.08
C LYS A 182 -13.83 -1.60 24.61
N VAL A 183 -14.84 -1.42 23.76
CA VAL A 183 -16.24 -1.68 24.14
C VAL A 183 -16.47 -3.15 24.44
N ILE A 184 -15.96 -4.06 23.61
CA ILE A 184 -16.05 -5.51 23.86
C ILE A 184 -15.34 -5.88 25.17
N GLN A 185 -14.13 -5.37 25.40
CA GLN A 185 -13.38 -5.66 26.63
C GLN A 185 -14.09 -5.14 27.88
N SER A 186 -14.61 -3.90 27.85
CA SER A 186 -15.32 -3.30 28.99
C SER A 186 -16.62 -4.03 29.33
N THR A 187 -17.40 -4.45 28.31
CA THR A 187 -18.62 -5.24 28.52
C THR A 187 -18.31 -6.61 29.13
N GLN A 188 -17.18 -7.24 28.76
CA GLN A 188 -16.77 -8.52 29.33
C GLN A 188 -16.32 -8.41 30.79
N ILE A 189 -15.54 -7.38 31.13
CA ILE A 189 -15.13 -7.12 32.52
C ILE A 189 -16.36 -6.87 33.41
N ALA A 190 -17.35 -6.11 32.91
CA ALA A 190 -18.59 -5.86 33.64
C ALA A 190 -19.41 -7.15 33.87
N LEU A 191 -19.43 -8.06 32.88
CA LEU A 191 -20.09 -9.37 33.02
C LEU A 191 -19.38 -10.29 34.02
N GLN A 192 -18.04 -10.27 34.10
CA GLN A 192 -17.29 -11.08 35.07
C GLN A 192 -17.47 -10.58 36.51
N ASN A 193 -17.58 -9.27 36.72
CA ASN A 193 -17.61 -8.69 38.07
C ASN A 193 -19.01 -8.65 38.71
N ASN A 194 -20.06 -9.18 38.05
CA ASN A 194 -21.47 -9.10 38.51
C ASN A 194 -21.91 -7.68 38.91
N GLN A 195 -21.23 -6.63 38.44
CA GLN A 195 -21.56 -5.26 38.76
C GLN A 195 -22.65 -4.76 37.80
N PRO A 196 -23.74 -4.16 38.28
CA PRO A 196 -24.73 -3.56 37.40
C PRO A 196 -24.07 -2.37 36.68
N LEU A 197 -23.99 -2.43 35.35
CA LEU A 197 -23.62 -1.29 34.49
C LEU A 197 -24.50 -0.08 34.85
N LYS A 198 -23.99 0.79 35.73
CA LYS A 198 -24.53 2.12 35.98
C LYS A 198 -23.98 2.99 34.86
N VAL A 199 -24.89 3.69 34.16
CA VAL A 199 -24.63 4.57 33.02
C VAL A 199 -24.44 3.80 31.69
N THR A 200 -25.29 4.11 30.69
CA THR A 200 -25.29 3.60 29.29
C THR A 200 -25.95 2.25 28.94
N LYS A 201 -26.90 1.72 29.73
CA LYS A 201 -27.77 0.62 29.22
C LYS A 201 -28.59 1.03 27.97
N LYS A 202 -29.02 2.29 27.85
CA LYS A 202 -29.98 2.69 26.81
C LYS A 202 -29.36 2.85 25.41
N VAL A 203 -28.09 3.26 25.32
CA VAL A 203 -27.39 3.46 24.03
C VAL A 203 -26.75 2.16 23.55
N ILE A 204 -26.10 1.41 24.44
CA ILE A 204 -25.35 0.19 24.09
C ILE A 204 -26.26 -0.97 23.67
N ILE A 205 -27.47 -1.06 24.24
CA ILE A 205 -28.45 -2.11 23.85
C ILE A 205 -29.01 -1.85 22.44
N GLN A 206 -28.98 -0.62 21.94
CA GLN A 206 -29.51 -0.28 20.61
C GLN A 206 -28.48 -0.53 19.49
N THR A 207 -27.18 -0.45 19.77
CA THR A 207 -26.12 -0.58 18.76
C THR A 207 -25.53 -1.99 18.64
N ILE A 208 -25.77 -2.86 19.63
CA ILE A 208 -25.44 -4.29 19.49
C ILE A 208 -26.52 -4.93 18.60
N PRO A 209 -26.17 -5.56 17.47
CA PRO A 209 -27.16 -6.22 16.63
C PRO A 209 -27.91 -7.25 17.47
N LYS A 210 -29.24 -7.19 17.47
CA LYS A 210 -30.17 -8.05 18.23
C LYS A 210 -29.84 -9.55 18.13
N ILE A 211 -29.13 -9.95 17.08
CA ILE A 211 -28.58 -11.29 16.85
C ILE A 211 -27.70 -11.77 18.00
N LEU A 212 -26.84 -10.91 18.59
CA LEU A 212 -25.96 -11.30 19.70
C LEU A 212 -26.68 -11.42 21.05
N GLN A 213 -27.84 -10.78 21.21
CA GLN A 213 -28.64 -10.85 22.44
C GLN A 213 -29.66 -11.99 22.44
N LEU A 214 -30.06 -12.50 21.27
CA LEU A 214 -31.02 -13.60 21.14
C LEU A 214 -30.45 -14.97 21.56
N ILE A 215 -29.13 -15.10 21.69
CA ILE A 215 -28.47 -16.37 22.05
C ILE A 215 -28.15 -16.38 23.56
N LYS A 216 -29.18 -16.38 24.41
CA LYS A 216 -29.04 -16.76 25.82
C LYS A 216 -29.30 -18.25 25.97
N PHE A 217 -28.27 -19.09 25.82
CA PHE A 217 -28.39 -20.49 26.22
C PHE A 217 -28.40 -20.57 27.75
N LYS A 218 -29.59 -20.85 28.32
CA LYS A 218 -29.69 -21.40 29.67
C LYS A 218 -28.96 -22.74 29.65
N PHE A 219 -27.78 -22.79 30.29
CA PHE A 219 -27.13 -24.06 30.58
C PHE A 219 -28.02 -24.82 31.57
N PHE A 220 -28.80 -25.78 31.05
CA PHE A 220 -29.41 -26.82 31.85
C PHE A 220 -28.31 -27.85 32.16
N SER A 221 -27.83 -27.84 33.40
CA SER A 221 -27.06 -28.95 33.96
C SER A 221 -28.05 -30.03 34.38
N GLU A 222 -28.36 -30.96 33.47
CA GLU A 222 -28.81 -32.34 33.74
C GLU A 222 -29.59 -32.87 32.52
N SER A 223 -28.87 -33.46 31.58
CA SER A 223 -29.34 -34.72 30.99
C SER A 223 -28.16 -35.46 30.35
N GLN A 224 -28.02 -36.72 30.76
CA GLN A 224 -27.11 -37.67 30.17
C GLN A 224 -27.52 -37.97 28.73
N THR A 225 -26.50 -38.08 27.87
CA THR A 225 -26.46 -38.92 26.65
C THR A 225 -27.53 -38.66 25.59
N GLU A 226 -27.32 -37.64 24.75
CA GLU A 226 -27.66 -37.66 23.30
C GLU A 226 -27.20 -36.40 22.53
N GLY A 227 -26.82 -35.32 23.22
CA GLY A 227 -26.44 -34.04 22.60
C GLY A 227 -24.97 -33.86 22.20
N SER A 228 -24.28 -34.85 21.60
CA SER A 228 -22.86 -34.73 21.19
C SER A 228 -22.57 -33.48 20.34
N TRP A 229 -23.53 -33.10 19.49
CA TRP A 229 -23.46 -31.88 18.68
C TRP A 229 -23.53 -30.59 19.52
N LEU A 230 -24.44 -30.52 20.49
CA LEU A 230 -24.65 -29.30 21.30
C LEU A 230 -23.44 -28.99 22.18
N VAL A 231 -22.81 -30.01 22.75
CA VAL A 231 -21.55 -29.85 23.50
C VAL A 231 -20.43 -29.35 22.57
N LYS A 232 -20.30 -29.92 21.36
CA LYS A 232 -19.31 -29.44 20.37
C LYS A 232 -19.55 -27.97 20.00
N VAL A 233 -20.79 -27.58 19.69
CA VAL A 233 -21.14 -26.19 19.37
C VAL A 233 -20.86 -25.25 20.55
N GLY A 234 -21.16 -25.68 21.78
CA GLY A 234 -20.84 -24.92 22.98
C GLY A 234 -19.34 -24.70 23.16
N VAL A 235 -18.52 -25.74 22.96
CA VAL A 235 -17.06 -25.65 23.01
C VAL A 235 -16.52 -24.75 21.90
N TYR A 236 -17.02 -24.85 20.66
CA TYR A 236 -16.66 -23.95 19.57
C TYR A 236 -16.97 -22.49 19.90
N TYR A 237 -18.17 -22.22 20.43
CA TYR A 237 -18.56 -20.87 20.83
C TYR A 237 -17.66 -20.31 21.93
N LEU A 238 -17.35 -21.10 22.96
CA LEU A 238 -16.44 -20.68 24.04
C LEU A 238 -15.03 -20.42 23.51
N THR A 239 -14.55 -21.26 22.58
CA THR A 239 -13.25 -21.10 21.93
C THR A 239 -13.20 -19.81 21.12
N ILE A 240 -14.22 -19.55 20.29
CA ILE A 240 -14.34 -18.29 19.53
C ILE A 240 -14.38 -17.08 20.46
N LYS A 241 -15.19 -17.14 21.53
CA LYS A 241 -15.29 -16.07 22.52
C LYS A 241 -13.94 -15.81 23.21
N TYR A 242 -13.21 -16.86 23.58
CA TYR A 242 -11.88 -16.76 24.18
C TYR A 242 -10.87 -16.11 23.21
N ILE A 243 -10.87 -16.54 21.94
CA ILE A 243 -10.01 -15.98 20.89
C ILE A 243 -10.32 -14.48 20.71
N ILE A 244 -11.60 -14.11 20.55
CA ILE A 244 -12.02 -12.70 20.39
C ILE A 244 -11.57 -11.86 21.59
N ASN A 245 -11.74 -12.35 22.82
CA ASN A 245 -11.31 -11.63 24.01
C ASN A 245 -9.79 -11.42 24.02
N ARG A 246 -9.02 -12.47 23.74
CA ARG A 246 -7.55 -12.38 23.65
C ARG A 246 -7.11 -11.37 22.60
N LEU A 247 -7.76 -11.35 21.43
CA LEU A 247 -7.50 -10.37 20.39
C LEU A 247 -7.84 -8.95 20.85
N CYS A 248 -9.00 -8.72 21.46
CA CYS A 248 -9.39 -7.40 21.96
C CYS A 248 -8.41 -6.88 23.02
N PHE A 249 -7.98 -7.75 23.94
CA PHE A 249 -6.97 -7.41 24.94
C PHE A 249 -5.63 -7.02 24.29
N THR A 250 -5.19 -7.78 23.31
CA THR A 250 -3.94 -7.51 22.57
C THR A 250 -4.04 -6.17 21.83
N ILE A 251 -5.12 -5.95 21.08
CA ILE A 251 -5.38 -4.69 20.38
C ILE A 251 -5.34 -3.52 21.37
N VAL A 252 -6.10 -3.57 22.46
CA VAL A 252 -6.20 -2.43 23.40
C VAL A 252 -4.88 -2.14 24.11
N SER A 253 -4.11 -3.18 24.46
CA SER A 253 -2.84 -3.00 25.17
C SER A 253 -1.72 -2.48 24.27
N GLU A 254 -1.69 -2.88 22.99
CA GLU A 254 -0.61 -2.53 22.06
C GLU A 254 -0.92 -1.29 21.18
N PHE A 255 -2.18 -0.87 21.08
CA PHE A 255 -2.64 0.11 20.08
C PHE A 255 -1.83 1.42 20.05
N PHE A 256 -1.71 2.12 21.19
CA PHE A 256 -1.22 3.51 21.20
C PHE A 256 0.25 3.68 20.84
N TYR A 257 1.10 2.70 21.12
CA TYR A 257 2.53 2.81 20.84
C TYR A 257 2.91 1.88 19.68
N SER A 258 2.65 0.59 19.84
CA SER A 258 3.05 -0.43 18.88
C SER A 258 2.16 -0.41 17.63
N GLY A 259 0.84 -0.32 17.80
CA GLY A 259 -0.15 -0.33 16.72
C GLY A 259 -0.08 0.91 15.82
N ILE A 260 -0.08 2.11 16.42
CA ILE A 260 0.03 3.39 15.69
C ILE A 260 1.31 3.43 14.85
N LEU A 261 2.43 3.02 15.43
CA LEU A 261 3.70 3.05 14.72
C LEU A 261 3.73 2.02 13.58
N ARG A 262 3.19 0.82 13.81
CA ARG A 262 3.10 -0.21 12.76
C ARG A 262 2.22 0.26 11.60
N ALA A 263 1.10 0.91 11.90
CA ALA A 263 0.24 1.52 10.90
C ALA A 263 0.95 2.65 10.12
N HIS A 264 1.70 3.49 10.82
CA HIS A 264 2.52 4.54 10.18
C HIS A 264 3.58 3.96 9.25
N ILE A 265 4.35 2.96 9.69
CA ILE A 265 5.37 2.29 8.86
C ILE A 265 4.74 1.62 7.64
N ALA A 266 3.56 0.99 7.81
CA ALA A 266 2.84 0.33 6.74
C ALA A 266 2.24 1.30 5.73
N THR A 267 1.74 2.46 6.16
CA THR A 267 1.17 3.50 5.27
C THR A 267 2.20 4.51 4.77
N ALA A 268 3.48 4.29 5.06
CA ALA A 268 4.54 5.24 4.77
C ALA A 268 4.72 5.54 3.28
N TYR A 269 4.47 4.57 2.38
CA TYR A 269 4.53 4.84 0.93
C TYR A 269 3.44 5.81 0.49
N ASP A 270 2.18 5.57 0.84
CA ASP A 270 1.07 6.47 0.48
C ASP A 270 1.25 7.86 1.10
N PHE A 271 1.74 7.90 2.34
CA PHE A 271 2.03 9.15 3.04
C PHE A 271 3.12 9.94 2.34
N THR A 272 4.28 9.32 2.07
CA THR A 272 5.38 9.98 1.37
C THR A 272 5.01 10.36 -0.05
N PHE A 273 4.26 9.53 -0.76
CA PHE A 273 3.74 9.86 -2.10
C PHE A 273 2.91 11.14 -2.08
N SER A 274 1.92 11.23 -1.18
CA SER A 274 1.04 12.40 -1.05
C SER A 274 1.82 13.67 -0.70
N VAL A 275 2.78 13.55 0.23
CA VAL A 275 3.64 14.68 0.64
C VAL A 275 4.54 15.12 -0.50
N VAL A 276 5.29 14.21 -1.11
CA VAL A 276 6.27 14.53 -2.16
C VAL A 276 5.58 15.09 -3.39
N LEU A 277 4.39 14.59 -3.76
CA LEU A 277 3.63 15.09 -4.90
C LEU A 277 3.19 16.54 -4.70
N GLN A 278 2.67 16.88 -3.52
CA GLN A 278 2.32 18.27 -3.19
C GLN A 278 3.57 19.16 -3.07
N LEU A 279 4.71 18.64 -2.59
CA LEU A 279 5.97 19.39 -2.56
C LEU A 279 6.53 19.67 -3.96
N TYR A 280 6.37 18.75 -4.90
CA TYR A 280 6.71 18.98 -6.31
C TYR A 280 5.84 20.10 -6.92
N ALA A 281 4.55 20.08 -6.57
CA ALA A 281 3.58 21.08 -6.97
C ALA A 281 3.39 22.19 -5.91
N LEU A 282 4.43 22.53 -5.13
CA LEU A 282 4.30 23.43 -4.00
C LEU A 282 3.88 24.83 -4.43
N GLU A 283 2.79 25.32 -3.86
CA GLU A 283 2.28 26.66 -4.13
C GLU A 283 1.78 27.30 -2.83
N LEU A 284 2.59 28.19 -2.26
CA LEU A 284 2.30 28.89 -1.00
C LEU A 284 1.65 30.27 -1.22
N ASN A 285 1.80 30.84 -2.41
CA ASN A 285 1.35 32.19 -2.75
C ASN A 285 0.13 32.20 -3.69
N SER A 286 -0.58 31.07 -3.85
CA SER A 286 -1.77 31.02 -4.69
C SER A 286 -2.87 31.93 -4.15
N SER A 287 -3.68 32.52 -5.02
CA SER A 287 -4.90 33.26 -4.65
C SER A 287 -5.85 32.38 -3.81
N ASN A 288 -5.99 31.12 -4.22
CA ASN A 288 -6.88 30.15 -3.59
C ASN A 288 -6.39 29.73 -2.19
N MET A 289 -7.27 29.87 -1.19
CA MET A 289 -6.98 29.49 0.20
C MET A 289 -6.79 27.96 0.36
N PHE A 290 -7.56 27.17 -0.40
CA PHE A 290 -7.52 25.70 -0.31
C PHE A 290 -6.16 25.12 -0.73
N ILE A 291 -5.60 25.61 -1.85
CA ILE A 291 -4.27 25.20 -2.33
C ILE A 291 -3.19 25.57 -1.31
N ARG A 292 -3.22 26.81 -0.78
CA ARG A 292 -2.28 27.24 0.26
C ARG A 292 -2.35 26.36 1.51
N LEU A 293 -3.55 26.04 1.97
CA LEU A 293 -3.75 25.16 3.12
C LEU A 293 -3.21 23.76 2.84
N SER A 294 -3.48 23.21 1.65
CA SER A 294 -2.97 21.89 1.23
C SER A 294 -1.44 21.86 1.17
N SER A 295 -0.82 22.88 0.56
CA SER A 295 0.64 23.06 0.52
C SER A 295 1.24 23.17 1.93
N LEU A 296 0.64 23.96 2.82
CA LEU A 296 1.10 24.11 4.20
C LEU A 296 0.97 22.79 5.00
N LEU A 297 -0.14 22.07 4.83
CA LEU A 297 -0.34 20.76 5.44
C LEU A 297 0.67 19.74 4.95
N ALA A 298 1.05 19.76 3.67
CA ALA A 298 2.12 18.90 3.15
C ALA A 298 3.49 19.22 3.76
N CYS A 299 3.82 20.50 3.97
CA CYS A 299 5.05 20.89 4.68
C CYS A 299 5.07 20.36 6.12
N VAL A 300 3.95 20.51 6.84
CA VAL A 300 3.81 19.97 8.21
C VAL A 300 3.90 18.45 8.21
N ALA A 301 3.22 17.77 7.27
CA ALA A 301 3.26 16.33 7.11
C ALA A 301 4.67 15.82 6.80
N SER A 302 5.43 16.54 5.97
CA SER A 302 6.84 16.26 5.69
C SER A 302 7.69 16.35 6.95
N ALA A 303 7.51 17.41 7.76
CA ALA A 303 8.21 17.56 9.04
C ALA A 303 7.86 16.43 10.02
N ILE A 304 6.58 16.02 10.09
CA ILE A 304 6.13 14.87 10.90
C ILE A 304 6.81 13.58 10.43
N TYR A 305 6.96 13.38 9.11
CA TYR A 305 7.64 12.21 8.58
C TYR A 305 9.12 12.17 8.96
N LEU A 306 9.84 13.29 8.80
CA LEU A 306 11.23 13.40 9.22
C LEU A 306 11.39 13.20 10.73
N PHE A 307 10.46 13.75 11.52
CA PHE A 307 10.41 13.49 12.96
C PHE A 307 10.19 12.01 13.27
N SER A 308 9.35 11.30 12.49
CA SER A 308 9.14 9.86 12.67
C SER A 308 10.42 9.05 12.40
N ILE A 309 11.21 9.41 11.39
CA ILE A 309 12.51 8.79 11.12
C ILE A 309 13.45 9.04 12.30
N TYR A 310 13.57 10.29 12.76
CA TYR A 310 14.40 10.65 13.90
C TYR A 310 13.98 9.89 15.17
N PHE A 311 12.67 9.79 15.42
CA PHE A 311 12.12 9.07 16.55
C PHE A 311 12.49 7.58 16.52
N VAL A 312 12.36 6.91 15.36
CA VAL A 312 12.76 5.50 15.21
C VAL A 312 14.29 5.35 15.39
N ILE A 313 15.10 6.29 14.89
CA ILE A 313 16.56 6.30 15.13
C ILE A 313 16.86 6.36 16.64
N ALA A 314 16.22 7.28 17.35
CA ALA A 314 16.40 7.45 18.79
C ALA A 314 16.04 6.17 19.57
N LEU A 315 14.99 5.48 19.15
CA LEU A 315 14.61 4.18 19.73
C LEU A 315 15.64 3.08 19.38
N SER A 316 16.10 3.00 18.13
CA SER A 316 17.12 2.03 17.70
C SER A 316 18.49 2.27 18.36
N GLN A 317 18.77 3.46 18.86
CA GLN A 317 20.00 3.76 19.61
C GLN A 317 20.02 3.20 21.04
N MET A 318 18.86 2.79 21.59
CA MET A 318 18.79 2.22 22.93
C MET A 318 19.69 0.99 23.10
N LYS A 319 20.29 0.85 24.29
CA LYS A 319 21.15 -0.30 24.62
C LYS A 319 20.32 -1.59 24.64
N LYS A 320 20.94 -2.73 24.27
CA LYS A 320 20.29 -4.04 24.21
C LYS A 320 19.56 -4.44 25.51
N TYR A 321 20.14 -4.12 26.67
CA TYR A 321 19.50 -4.36 27.97
C TYR A 321 18.17 -3.60 28.12
N ALA A 322 18.12 -2.33 27.67
CA ALA A 322 16.90 -1.53 27.72
C ALA A 322 15.83 -2.07 26.76
N LEU A 323 16.24 -2.51 25.56
CA LEU A 323 15.33 -3.12 24.58
C LEU A 323 14.72 -4.45 25.07
N ASN A 324 15.43 -5.18 25.95
CA ASN A 324 14.92 -6.41 26.55
C ASN A 324 13.99 -6.17 27.75
N ASN A 325 13.81 -4.93 28.20
CA ASN A 325 12.88 -4.63 29.29
C ASN A 325 11.45 -4.84 28.81
N LYS A 326 10.68 -5.65 29.56
CA LYS A 326 9.29 -5.97 29.26
C LYS A 326 8.43 -4.71 29.03
N ALA A 327 8.64 -3.65 29.81
CA ALA A 327 7.90 -2.39 29.66
C ALA A 327 8.21 -1.64 28.34
N ILE A 328 9.45 -1.75 27.84
CA ILE A 328 9.86 -1.16 26.56
C ILE A 328 9.36 -2.03 25.41
N GLN A 329 9.44 -3.36 25.53
CA GLN A 329 8.89 -4.29 24.54
C GLN A 329 7.38 -4.13 24.37
N THR A 330 6.61 -3.94 25.45
CA THR A 330 5.16 -3.74 25.32
C THR A 330 4.82 -2.42 24.60
N LYS A 331 5.66 -1.38 24.73
CA LYS A 331 5.42 -0.09 24.07
C LYS A 331 5.94 -0.06 22.64
N TYR A 332 7.19 -0.46 22.42
CA TYR A 332 7.91 -0.26 21.15
C TYR A 332 8.33 -1.57 20.48
N GLY A 333 7.80 -2.70 20.93
CA GLY A 333 8.12 -4.03 20.40
C GLY A 333 7.97 -4.12 18.89
N SER A 334 6.93 -3.50 18.32
CA SER A 334 6.69 -3.50 16.87
C SER A 334 7.82 -2.96 16.01
N ILE A 335 8.72 -2.14 16.55
CA ILE A 335 9.90 -1.66 15.81
C ILE A 335 10.95 -2.76 15.67
N PHE A 336 11.00 -3.67 16.63
CA PHE A 336 12.05 -4.68 16.73
C PHE A 336 11.52 -6.10 16.50
N ASP A 337 10.20 -6.27 16.36
CA ASP A 337 9.56 -7.55 16.02
C ASP A 337 10.15 -8.12 14.73
N GLY A 338 10.64 -9.36 14.81
CA GLY A 338 11.26 -10.06 13.67
C GLY A 338 12.67 -9.58 13.29
N ILE A 339 13.27 -8.65 14.03
CA ILE A 339 14.58 -8.06 13.74
C ILE A 339 15.64 -8.55 14.73
N LYS A 340 16.77 -9.03 14.22
CA LYS A 340 17.91 -9.40 15.06
C LYS A 340 18.46 -8.16 15.77
N ILE A 341 18.43 -8.15 17.10
CA ILE A 341 19.01 -7.07 17.92
C ILE A 341 20.54 -7.23 18.00
N LYS A 342 21.22 -7.12 16.85
CA LYS A 342 22.69 -7.14 16.73
C LYS A 342 23.14 -5.99 15.81
N GLN A 343 24.17 -5.25 16.24
CA GLN A 343 24.87 -4.23 15.42
C GLN A 343 23.93 -3.29 14.64
N PHE A 344 24.00 -3.31 13.30
CA PHE A 344 23.25 -2.44 12.38
C PHE A 344 21.83 -2.94 12.07
N SER A 345 21.53 -4.21 12.34
CA SER A 345 20.22 -4.80 12.05
C SER A 345 19.07 -4.08 12.75
N LYS A 346 19.32 -3.51 13.94
CA LYS A 346 18.35 -2.70 14.70
C LYS A 346 17.88 -1.42 14.00
N TYR A 347 18.56 -0.99 12.93
CA TYR A 347 18.18 0.17 12.13
C TYR A 347 17.38 -0.19 10.87
N LEU A 348 17.01 -1.47 10.66
CA LEU A 348 16.28 -1.90 9.47
C LEU A 348 15.03 -1.04 9.22
N ASN A 349 14.16 -0.85 10.22
CA ASN A 349 12.94 -0.03 10.06
C ASN A 349 13.23 1.44 9.78
N THR A 350 14.31 2.01 10.32
CA THR A 350 14.77 3.36 9.95
C THR A 350 15.19 3.40 8.48
N ILE A 351 16.02 2.45 8.05
CA ILE A 351 16.53 2.38 6.68
C ILE A 351 15.37 2.20 5.70
N LEU A 352 14.36 1.40 6.06
CA LEU A 352 13.13 1.25 5.27
C LEU A 352 12.38 2.57 5.13
N LEU A 353 12.14 3.33 6.21
CA LEU A 353 11.48 4.63 6.10
C LEU A 353 12.27 5.62 5.23
N ILE A 354 13.60 5.66 5.38
CA ILE A 354 14.47 6.49 4.54
C ILE A 354 14.37 6.05 3.07
N LYS A 355 14.42 4.75 2.80
CA LYS A 355 14.27 4.17 1.46
C LYS A 355 12.95 4.63 0.83
N LYS A 356 11.83 4.51 1.56
CA LYS A 356 10.49 4.90 1.06
C LYS A 356 10.45 6.38 0.65
N LEU A 357 11.02 7.25 1.47
CA LEU A 357 11.12 8.68 1.16
C LEU A 357 11.98 8.95 -0.09
N ILE A 358 13.19 8.39 -0.14
CA ILE A 358 14.09 8.56 -1.29
C ILE A 358 13.44 8.01 -2.55
N PHE A 359 12.81 6.83 -2.48
CA PHE A 359 12.09 6.22 -3.59
C PHE A 359 11.01 7.16 -4.14
N MET A 360 10.17 7.76 -3.29
CA MET A 360 9.14 8.69 -3.74
C MET A 360 9.70 9.99 -4.30
N ILE A 361 10.77 10.53 -3.70
CA ILE A 361 11.46 11.71 -4.23
C ILE A 361 11.98 11.42 -5.64
N LEU A 362 12.68 10.30 -5.84
CA LEU A 362 13.18 9.89 -7.15
C LEU A 362 12.02 9.67 -8.14
N LEU A 363 10.95 9.02 -7.71
CA LEU A 363 9.79 8.72 -8.56
C LEU A 363 9.13 9.99 -9.10
N ILE A 364 9.02 11.05 -8.30
CA ILE A 364 8.29 12.27 -8.67
C ILE A 364 9.23 13.35 -9.24
N PHE A 365 10.33 13.68 -8.55
CA PHE A 365 11.21 14.78 -8.95
C PHE A 365 12.12 14.43 -10.14
N ALA A 366 12.47 13.15 -10.34
CA ALA A 366 13.28 12.73 -11.49
C ALA A 366 12.43 12.36 -12.72
N TYR A 367 11.13 12.63 -12.72
CA TYR A 367 10.21 12.17 -13.77
C TYR A 367 10.59 12.68 -15.16
N GLU A 368 11.11 13.91 -15.28
CA GLU A 368 11.56 14.48 -16.56
C GLU A 368 12.80 13.79 -17.13
N PHE A 369 13.54 13.03 -16.32
CA PHE A 369 14.75 12.32 -16.72
C PHE A 369 14.59 10.80 -16.52
N PRO A 370 13.88 10.08 -17.42
CA PRO A 370 13.57 8.65 -17.28
C PRO A 370 14.76 7.75 -16.97
N ILE A 371 15.90 8.00 -17.63
CA ILE A 371 17.12 7.22 -17.46
C ILE A 371 17.68 7.45 -16.05
N PHE A 372 17.78 8.71 -15.62
CA PHE A 372 18.28 9.06 -14.29
C PHE A 372 17.36 8.53 -13.19
N GLN A 373 16.04 8.63 -13.37
CA GLN A 373 15.03 8.07 -12.47
C GLN A 373 15.23 6.56 -12.29
N THR A 374 15.27 5.83 -13.39
CA THR A 374 15.40 4.37 -13.38
C THR A 374 16.72 3.92 -12.78
N VAL A 375 17.85 4.50 -13.20
CA VAL A 375 19.18 4.18 -12.65
C VAL A 375 19.25 4.45 -11.15
N SER A 376 18.70 5.58 -10.68
CA SER A 376 18.71 5.94 -9.26
C SER A 376 17.85 4.98 -8.41
N ILE A 377 16.69 4.58 -8.92
CA ILE A 377 15.82 3.60 -8.24
C ILE A 377 16.48 2.21 -8.21
N THR A 378 17.11 1.78 -9.30
CA THR A 378 17.89 0.53 -9.32
C THR A 378 19.04 0.58 -8.33
N PHE A 379 19.78 1.69 -8.26
CA PHE A 379 20.85 1.87 -7.28
C PHE A 379 20.34 1.78 -5.83
N LEU A 380 19.17 2.38 -5.56
CA LEU A 380 18.52 2.28 -4.25
C LEU A 380 18.21 0.81 -3.87
N SER A 381 17.68 0.02 -4.81
CA SER A 381 17.39 -1.41 -4.60
C SER A 381 18.64 -2.28 -4.46
N ILE A 382 19.71 -1.98 -5.21
CA ILE A 382 21.02 -2.64 -5.05
C ILE A 382 21.58 -2.36 -3.65
N SER A 383 21.56 -1.09 -3.21
CA SER A 383 22.02 -0.70 -1.87
C SER A 383 21.25 -1.44 -0.78
N MET A 384 19.92 -1.58 -0.93
CA MET A 384 19.10 -2.31 0.04
C MET A 384 19.37 -3.81 0.00
N SER A 385 19.55 -4.40 -1.19
CA SER A 385 19.91 -5.81 -1.35
C SER A 385 21.25 -6.12 -0.66
N LEU A 386 22.26 -5.26 -0.87
CA LEU A 386 23.56 -5.38 -0.20
C LEU A 386 23.43 -5.28 1.31
N PHE A 387 22.58 -4.37 1.82
CA PHE A 387 22.29 -4.28 3.24
C PHE A 387 21.71 -5.60 3.79
N TYR A 388 20.74 -6.20 3.10
CA TYR A 388 20.19 -7.49 3.50
C TYR A 388 21.26 -8.59 3.49
N ILE A 389 22.05 -8.71 2.43
CA ILE A 389 23.10 -9.75 2.29
C ILE A 389 24.18 -9.60 3.37
N LEU A 390 24.65 -8.38 3.64
CA LEU A 390 25.75 -8.13 4.57
C LEU A 390 25.33 -8.27 6.04
N PHE A 391 24.14 -7.80 6.40
CA PHE A 391 23.74 -7.70 7.81
C PHE A 391 22.72 -8.75 8.26
N ASN A 392 22.05 -9.44 7.31
CA ASN A 392 20.99 -10.43 7.58
C ASN A 392 20.06 -10.01 8.75
N PRO A 393 19.36 -8.86 8.61
CA PRO A 393 18.76 -8.16 9.73
C PRO A 393 17.53 -8.87 10.32
N LEU A 394 16.91 -9.79 9.59
CA LEU A 394 15.66 -10.46 9.96
C LEU A 394 15.91 -11.80 10.66
N GLU A 395 15.07 -12.13 11.64
CA GLU A 395 15.09 -13.41 12.36
C GLU A 395 14.50 -14.55 11.54
N ASP A 396 13.36 -14.31 10.89
CA ASP A 396 12.70 -15.29 10.01
C ASP A 396 13.43 -15.36 8.65
N LYS A 397 13.94 -16.55 8.32
CA LYS A 397 14.62 -16.79 7.03
C LYS A 397 13.70 -16.59 5.85
N LEU A 398 12.42 -16.94 5.97
CA LEU A 398 11.46 -16.81 4.86
C LEU A 398 11.18 -15.34 4.57
N GLU A 399 10.99 -14.55 5.61
CA GLU A 399 10.80 -13.10 5.48
C GLU A 399 12.05 -12.42 4.90
N TYR A 400 13.23 -12.84 5.36
CA TYR A 400 14.50 -12.42 4.77
C TYR A 400 14.58 -12.68 3.27
N PHE A 401 14.29 -13.92 2.84
CA PHE A 401 14.30 -14.27 1.41
C PHE A 401 13.26 -13.51 0.62
N LYS A 402 12.06 -13.31 1.18
CA LYS A 402 11.00 -12.53 0.53
C LYS A 402 11.44 -11.08 0.28
N GLN A 403 11.99 -10.42 1.30
CA GLN A 403 12.43 -9.04 1.17
C GLN A 403 13.61 -8.92 0.18
N LEU A 404 14.61 -9.80 0.30
CA LEU A 404 15.73 -9.81 -0.64
C LEU A 404 15.27 -10.05 -2.09
N PHE A 405 14.35 -11.00 -2.30
CA PHE A 405 13.80 -11.29 -3.61
C PHE A 405 13.07 -10.07 -4.19
N SER A 406 12.25 -9.40 -3.38
CA SER A 406 11.56 -8.17 -3.79
C SER A 406 12.52 -7.08 -4.27
N GLU A 407 13.63 -6.85 -3.55
CA GLU A 407 14.65 -5.89 -3.96
C GLU A 407 15.34 -6.30 -5.26
N VAL A 408 15.68 -7.58 -5.42
CA VAL A 408 16.31 -8.11 -6.65
C VAL A 408 15.37 -7.97 -7.84
N THR A 409 14.08 -8.29 -7.68
CA THR A 409 13.07 -8.10 -8.73
C THR A 409 12.98 -6.65 -9.18
N GLN A 410 13.11 -5.69 -8.24
CA GLN A 410 13.09 -4.27 -8.57
C GLN A 410 14.32 -3.85 -9.40
N VAL A 411 15.50 -4.40 -9.11
CA VAL A 411 16.71 -4.18 -9.93
C VAL A 411 16.49 -4.64 -11.37
N GLN A 412 15.87 -5.82 -11.53
CA GLN A 412 15.59 -6.40 -12.85
C GLN A 412 14.61 -5.54 -13.66
N LEU A 413 13.54 -5.04 -13.03
CA LEU A 413 12.57 -4.16 -13.69
C LEU A 413 13.18 -2.84 -14.18
N GLY A 414 14.21 -2.32 -13.51
CA GLY A 414 14.87 -1.08 -13.94
C GLY A 414 15.88 -1.26 -15.07
N TYR A 415 16.56 -2.41 -15.15
CA TYR A 415 17.71 -2.56 -16.07
C TYR A 415 17.39 -3.33 -17.36
N PHE A 416 16.36 -4.19 -17.34
CA PHE A 416 16.14 -5.07 -18.49
C PHE A 416 15.38 -4.38 -19.63
N PRO A 417 15.81 -4.57 -20.89
CA PRO A 417 15.08 -4.13 -22.07
C PRO A 417 13.68 -4.74 -22.11
N TYR A 418 12.77 -4.03 -22.78
CA TYR A 418 11.33 -4.31 -22.88
C TYR A 418 10.99 -5.80 -23.15
N GLU A 419 11.79 -6.48 -23.98
CA GLU A 419 11.61 -7.89 -24.36
C GLU A 419 11.72 -8.86 -23.17
N ILE A 420 12.58 -8.57 -22.19
CA ILE A 420 12.74 -9.43 -20.99
C ILE A 420 11.63 -9.14 -19.97
N GLN A 421 11.11 -7.91 -19.94
CA GLN A 421 10.01 -7.52 -19.03
C GLN A 421 8.70 -8.25 -19.36
N GLU A 422 8.49 -8.63 -20.63
CA GLU A 422 7.29 -9.34 -21.09
C GLU A 422 7.16 -10.75 -20.46
N TYR A 423 8.28 -11.44 -20.26
CA TYR A 423 8.33 -12.76 -19.63
C TYR A 423 8.34 -12.70 -18.09
N PHE A 424 8.85 -11.62 -17.50
CA PHE A 424 9.10 -11.53 -16.05
C PHE A 424 7.90 -11.14 -15.20
N GLY A 425 6.88 -10.46 -15.77
CA GLY A 425 5.65 -10.13 -15.04
C GLY A 425 4.98 -11.37 -14.41
N TRP A 426 5.21 -12.54 -15.00
CA TRP A 426 4.70 -13.84 -14.54
C TRP A 426 5.54 -14.48 -13.43
N ALA A 427 6.87 -14.40 -13.49
CA ALA A 427 7.75 -14.99 -12.47
C ALA A 427 7.57 -14.34 -11.08
N CYS A 428 7.26 -13.04 -11.05
CA CYS A 428 6.98 -12.30 -9.82
C CYS A 428 5.72 -12.82 -9.10
N ILE A 429 4.71 -13.26 -9.86
CA ILE A 429 3.44 -13.81 -9.34
C ILE A 429 3.63 -15.21 -8.77
N PHE A 430 4.38 -16.08 -9.46
CA PHE A 430 4.48 -17.50 -9.11
C PHE A 430 5.40 -17.80 -7.92
N LEU A 431 6.28 -16.88 -7.52
CA LEU A 431 7.19 -17.09 -6.39
C LEU A 431 6.66 -16.53 -5.05
N GLU A 432 5.83 -15.48 -5.03
CA GLU A 432 5.30 -14.95 -3.76
C GLU A 432 4.19 -15.83 -3.14
N VAL A 433 3.33 -16.44 -3.96
CA VAL A 433 2.15 -17.20 -3.53
C VAL A 433 2.48 -18.55 -2.85
N PRO A 434 3.35 -19.42 -3.38
CA PRO A 434 3.66 -20.70 -2.74
C PRO A 434 4.42 -20.54 -1.41
N PHE A 435 5.20 -19.47 -1.25
CA PHE A 435 5.93 -19.19 0.00
C PHE A 435 5.00 -18.80 1.15
N GLN A 436 3.92 -18.06 0.89
CA GLN A 436 2.93 -17.70 1.92
C GLN A 436 2.12 -18.91 2.42
N LYS A 437 1.85 -19.88 1.55
CA LYS A 437 1.18 -21.14 1.90
C LYS A 437 1.96 -21.90 2.98
N VAL A 438 3.29 -21.92 2.88
CA VAL A 438 4.17 -22.58 3.87
C VAL A 438 4.20 -21.80 5.19
N GLN A 439 4.24 -20.47 5.14
CA GLN A 439 4.35 -19.64 6.35
C GLN A 439 3.06 -19.65 7.19
N ALA A 440 1.89 -19.54 6.55
CA ALA A 440 0.59 -19.60 7.23
C ALA A 440 0.38 -20.96 7.93
N ILE A 441 0.71 -22.07 7.25
CA ILE A 441 0.59 -23.42 7.80
C ILE A 441 1.58 -23.64 8.96
N SER A 442 2.83 -23.15 8.86
CA SER A 442 3.83 -23.33 9.93
C SER A 442 3.51 -22.52 11.19
N ARG A 443 2.95 -21.30 11.05
CA ARG A 443 2.54 -20.45 12.18
C ARG A 443 1.24 -20.97 12.82
N LEU A 444 0.29 -21.48 12.03
CA LEU A 444 -0.89 -22.19 12.55
C LEU A 444 -0.48 -23.41 13.37
N ALA A 445 0.44 -24.23 12.85
CA ALA A 445 0.96 -25.40 13.57
C ALA A 445 1.65 -25.02 14.89
N LYS A 446 2.41 -23.92 14.92
CA LYS A 446 3.03 -23.39 16.17
C LYS A 446 2.08 -22.70 17.13
N SER A 447 0.89 -22.27 16.70
CA SER A 447 -0.13 -21.67 17.58
C SER A 447 -1.11 -22.69 18.17
N ILE A 448 -1.17 -23.89 17.56
CA ILE A 448 -2.02 -25.01 17.96
C ILE A 448 -1.26 -25.97 18.90
N LEU A 449 0.06 -26.01 18.80
CA LEU A 449 0.98 -26.60 19.79
C LEU A 449 1.32 -25.58 20.88
#